data_AF-A0A6B3FFE3-F1
#
_entry.id   AF-A0A6B3FFE3-F1
#
_cell.length_a   1.000
_cell.length_b   1.000
_cell.length_c   1.000
_cell.angle_alpha   90.00
_cell.angle_beta   90.00
_cell.angle_gamma   90.00
#
_symmetry.space_group_name_H-M   'P 1'
#
loop_
_entity.id
_entity.type
_entity.pdbx_description
1 polymer ?
#
loop_
_entity_poly.entity_id
_entity_poly.type
_entity_poly.pdbx_seq_one_letter_code
_entity_poly.pdbx_strand_id
1 'polypeptide(L)'
;TGLDRAISAALAPWRKLRAVHDPGKVLLDVALAVALGGDCLADVGMLRAESAAFGPVVSDPTASRLIGTLAAAGPKALHAIRTARAEARNHVWNVAEHAAPDAAGQVIVDLDGVLVL
;
A
#
# COMPACT_ATOMS: atom_id res chain seq x y z
N THR A 1 -12.43 -8.58 4.24
CA THR A 1 -11.07 -8.03 4.53
C THR A 1 -10.68 -7.13 3.38
N GLY A 2 -9.69 -6.24 3.54
CA GLY A 2 -9.29 -5.29 2.50
C GLY A 2 -7.79 -5.05 2.58
N LEU A 3 -7.19 -4.50 1.51
CA LEU A 3 -5.75 -4.23 1.48
C LEU A 3 -5.32 -3.29 2.62
N ASP A 4 -6.14 -2.29 2.92
CA ASP A 4 -5.99 -1.36 4.04
C ASP A 4 -5.86 -2.09 5.39
N ARG A 5 -6.81 -2.97 5.70
CA ARG A 5 -6.83 -3.72 6.95
C ARG A 5 -5.70 -4.73 7.04
N ALA A 6 -5.42 -5.45 5.94
CA ALA A 6 -4.36 -6.45 5.90
C ALA A 6 -2.97 -5.81 6.10
N ILE A 7 -2.71 -4.68 5.44
CA ILE A 7 -1.44 -3.96 5.58
C ILE A 7 -1.32 -3.33 6.97
N SER A 8 -2.39 -2.73 7.52
CA SER A 8 -2.39 -2.20 8.90
C SER A 8 -2.04 -3.29 9.92
N ALA A 9 -2.65 -4.47 9.82
CA ALA A 9 -2.35 -5.60 10.68
C ALA A 9 -0.90 -6.11 10.50
N ALA A 10 -0.46 -6.30 9.25
CA ALA A 10 0.87 -6.79 8.95
C ALA A 10 2.00 -5.84 9.40
N LEU A 11 1.74 -4.53 9.39
CA LEU A 11 2.70 -3.51 9.82
C LEU A 11 2.62 -3.14 11.31
N ALA A 12 1.70 -3.75 12.07
CA ALA A 12 1.57 -3.54 13.51
C ALA A 12 2.90 -3.70 14.30
N PRO A 13 3.81 -4.66 13.97
CA PRO A 13 5.09 -4.79 14.67
C PRO A 13 6.02 -3.57 14.57
N TRP A 14 5.82 -2.72 13.55
CA TRP A 14 6.60 -1.48 13.36
C TRP A 14 5.86 -0.23 13.84
N ARG A 15 4.65 -0.38 14.38
CA ARG A 15 3.91 0.73 14.97
C ARG A 15 4.55 1.13 16.30
N LYS A 16 4.99 2.39 16.40
CA LYS A 16 5.47 2.94 17.68
C LYS A 16 4.30 3.06 18.67
N LEU A 17 4.57 2.85 19.96
CA LEU A 17 3.54 2.91 21.01
C LEU A 17 2.70 4.19 21.00
N ARG A 18 3.32 5.33 20.67
CA ARG A 18 2.66 6.65 20.60
C ARG A 18 2.34 7.08 19.17
N ALA A 19 2.33 6.16 18.20
CA ALA A 19 2.00 6.48 16.83
C ALA A 19 0.50 6.77 16.68
N VAL A 20 0.19 8.03 16.37
CA VAL A 20 -1.15 8.50 16.00
C VAL A 20 -1.55 7.93 14.64
N HIS A 21 -0.62 7.95 13.68
CA HIS A 21 -0.87 7.44 12.32
C HIS A 21 -0.62 5.94 12.23
N ASP A 22 -1.53 5.25 11.55
CA ASP A 22 -1.39 3.85 11.23
C ASP A 22 -0.31 3.65 10.14
N PRO A 23 0.70 2.79 10.36
CA PRO A 23 1.78 2.60 9.40
C PRO A 23 1.30 2.02 8.07
N GLY A 24 0.21 1.25 8.07
CA GLY A 24 -0.38 0.73 6.84
C GLY A 24 -1.06 1.81 6.01
N LYS A 25 -1.82 2.70 6.64
CA LYS A 25 -2.37 3.90 5.98
C LYS A 25 -1.27 4.74 5.35
N VAL A 26 -0.20 5.02 6.10
CA VAL A 26 0.93 5.82 5.59
C VAL A 26 1.59 5.17 4.37
N LEU A 27 1.80 3.85 4.39
CA LEU A 27 2.36 3.15 3.24
C LEU A 27 1.43 3.25 2.01
N LEU A 28 0.12 3.16 2.22
CA LEU A 28 -0.87 3.29 1.15
C LEU A 28 -0.96 4.72 0.60
N ASP A 29 -0.83 5.75 1.44
CA ASP A 29 -0.71 7.14 0.98
C ASP A 29 0.51 7.34 0.09
N VAL A 30 1.66 6.79 0.49
CA VAL A 30 2.88 6.85 -0.34
C VAL A 30 2.67 6.12 -1.66
N ALA A 31 2.07 4.93 -1.64
CA ALA A 31 1.77 4.18 -2.86
C ALA A 31 0.82 4.95 -3.80
N LEU A 32 -0.18 5.63 -3.24
CA LEU A 32 -1.11 6.46 -4.00
C LEU A 32 -0.42 7.71 -4.57
N ALA A 33 0.44 8.38 -3.79
CA ALA A 33 1.22 9.51 -4.30
C ALA A 33 2.10 9.09 -5.50
N VAL A 34 2.75 7.93 -5.42
CA VAL A 34 3.52 7.35 -6.54
C VAL A 34 2.62 7.04 -7.74
N ALA A 35 1.46 6.44 -7.52
CA ALA A 35 0.51 6.13 -8.60
C ALA A 35 -0.01 7.38 -9.32
N LEU A 36 -0.03 8.53 -8.64
CA LEU A 36 -0.40 9.83 -9.20
C LEU A 36 0.79 10.57 -9.84
N GLY A 37 1.97 9.95 -9.92
CA GLY A 37 3.17 10.52 -10.55
C GLY A 37 4.18 11.15 -9.60
N GLY A 38 4.00 11.01 -8.28
CA GLY A 38 4.99 11.45 -7.30
C GLY A 38 6.27 10.60 -7.36
N ASP A 39 7.41 11.25 -7.18
CA ASP A 39 8.74 10.63 -7.21
C ASP A 39 9.48 10.74 -5.86
N CYS A 40 8.89 11.46 -4.90
CA CYS A 40 9.46 11.66 -3.58
C CYS A 40 8.43 11.54 -2.44
N LEU A 41 8.91 11.34 -1.21
CA LEU A 41 8.03 11.20 -0.05
C LEU A 41 7.30 12.49 0.33
N ALA A 42 7.69 13.64 -0.21
CA ALA A 42 6.99 14.90 0.00
C ALA A 42 5.69 15.00 -0.82
N ASP A 43 5.55 14.19 -1.87
CA ASP A 43 4.36 14.23 -2.76
C ASP A 43 3.08 13.72 -2.08
N VAL A 44 3.19 13.07 -0.91
CA VAL A 44 2.04 12.83 -0.03
C VAL A 44 1.36 14.14 0.42
N GLY A 45 2.05 15.29 0.29
CA GLY A 45 1.48 16.62 0.45
C GLY A 45 0.31 16.90 -0.50
N MET A 46 0.31 16.34 -1.71
CA MET A 46 -0.81 16.45 -2.67
C MET A 46 -2.07 15.78 -2.10
N LEU A 47 -1.93 14.57 -1.53
CA LEU A 47 -3.05 13.89 -0.88
C LEU A 47 -3.52 14.64 0.37
N ARG A 48 -2.57 15.25 1.10
CA ARG A 48 -2.87 16.04 2.30
C ARG A 48 -3.67 17.30 1.97
N ALA A 49 -3.41 17.92 0.82
CA ALA A 49 -4.17 19.08 0.34
C ALA A 49 -5.65 18.71 0.12
N GLU A 50 -5.92 17.48 -0.30
CA GLU A 50 -7.26 16.95 -0.56
C GLU A 50 -7.76 16.05 0.60
N SER A 51 -7.58 16.51 1.84
CA SER A 51 -7.93 15.72 3.05
C SER A 51 -9.40 15.31 3.14
N ALA A 52 -10.31 16.00 2.45
CA ALA A 52 -11.71 15.60 2.35
C ALA A 52 -11.88 14.26 1.59
N ALA A 53 -11.01 13.98 0.61
CA ALA A 53 -11.03 12.74 -0.17
C ALA A 53 -10.16 11.64 0.47
N PHE A 54 -8.97 12.00 0.98
CA PHE A 54 -7.96 11.02 1.42
C PHE A 54 -7.85 10.85 2.94
N GLY A 55 -8.64 11.61 3.69
CA GLY A 55 -8.58 11.67 5.15
C GLY A 55 -7.24 12.24 5.66
N PRO A 56 -6.89 11.98 6.93
CA PRO A 56 -5.64 12.46 7.51
C PRO A 56 -4.41 11.83 6.83
N VAL A 57 -3.54 12.66 6.24
CA VAL A 57 -2.27 12.24 5.63
C VAL A 57 -1.10 12.77 6.47
N VAL A 58 -0.11 11.92 6.72
CA VAL A 58 1.08 12.29 7.51
C VAL A 58 1.90 13.39 6.86
N SER A 59 2.71 14.09 7.66
CA SER A 59 3.79 14.96 7.17
C SER A 59 4.93 14.18 6.52
N ASP A 60 5.65 14.82 5.61
CA ASP A 60 6.75 14.21 4.82
C ASP A 60 7.86 13.64 5.72
N PRO A 61 8.32 14.32 6.79
CA PRO A 61 9.28 13.75 7.72
C PRO A 61 8.75 12.51 8.46
N THR A 62 7.44 12.41 8.66
CA THR A 62 6.80 11.26 9.30
C THR A 62 6.73 10.08 8.35
N ALA A 63 6.37 10.30 7.08
CA ALA A 63 6.46 9.29 6.04
C ALA A 63 7.90 8.78 5.89
N SER A 64 8.87 9.68 5.76
CA SER A 64 10.30 9.34 5.65
C SER A 64 10.81 8.48 6.80
N ARG A 65 10.49 8.83 8.06
CA ARG A 65 10.87 8.01 9.22
C ARG A 65 10.25 6.61 9.19
N LEU A 66 9.00 6.47 8.75
CA LEU A 66 8.38 5.16 8.63
C LEU A 66 9.07 4.33 7.54
N ILE A 67 9.27 4.90 6.35
CA ILE A 67 9.95 4.21 5.25
C ILE A 67 11.37 3.80 5.66
N GLY A 68 12.12 4.67 6.34
CA GLY A 68 13.42 4.32 6.91
C GLY A 68 13.34 3.19 7.94
N THR A 69 12.31 3.17 8.79
CA THR A 69 12.08 2.07 9.75
C THR A 69 11.80 0.73 9.04
N LEU A 70 10.97 0.75 8.01
CA LEU A 70 10.65 -0.45 7.22
C LEU A 70 11.85 -0.93 6.41
N ALA A 71 12.62 0.00 5.82
CA ALA A 71 13.84 -0.30 5.08
C ALA A 71 14.90 -0.94 5.97
N ALA A 72 15.09 -0.41 7.20
CA ALA A 72 15.99 -1.00 8.18
C ALA A 72 15.57 -2.41 8.62
N ALA A 73 14.26 -2.72 8.62
CA ALA A 73 13.75 -4.06 8.88
C ALA A 73 13.91 -5.03 7.70
N GLY A 74 14.19 -4.51 6.51
CA GLY A 74 14.61 -5.26 5.33
C GLY A 74 13.62 -6.38 4.93
N PRO A 75 14.11 -7.62 4.73
CA PRO A 75 13.28 -8.73 4.26
C PRO A 75 12.05 -9.01 5.13
N LYS A 76 12.08 -8.72 6.43
CA LYS A 76 10.94 -8.96 7.33
C LYS A 76 9.75 -8.06 6.99
N ALA A 77 9.99 -6.77 6.80
CA ALA A 77 8.96 -5.81 6.41
C ALA A 77 8.45 -6.12 5.00
N LEU A 78 9.35 -6.42 4.07
CA LEU A 78 8.97 -6.77 2.71
C LEU A 78 8.11 -8.04 2.65
N HIS A 79 8.44 -9.06 3.44
CA HIS A 79 7.63 -10.28 3.55
C HIS A 79 6.24 -9.97 4.11
N ALA A 80 6.14 -9.19 5.19
CA ALA A 80 4.85 -8.79 5.77
C ALA A 80 3.95 -8.08 4.75
N ILE A 81 4.50 -7.13 3.99
CA ILE A 81 3.78 -6.41 2.93
C ILE A 81 3.32 -7.37 1.82
N ARG A 82 4.21 -8.27 1.36
CA ARG A 82 3.89 -9.24 0.31
C ARG A 82 2.78 -10.20 0.74
N THR A 83 2.83 -10.67 1.99
CA THR A 83 1.81 -11.56 2.56
C THR A 83 0.47 -10.85 2.66
N ALA A 84 0.42 -9.63 3.17
CA ALA A 84 -0.81 -8.84 3.23
C ALA A 84 -1.42 -8.56 1.85
N ARG A 85 -0.58 -8.24 0.84
CA ARG A 85 -1.04 -8.08 -0.55
C ARG A 85 -1.60 -9.38 -1.12
N ALA A 86 -0.94 -10.51 -0.86
CA ALA A 86 -1.40 -11.82 -1.32
C ALA A 86 -2.74 -12.21 -0.67
N GLU A 87 -2.89 -11.99 0.63
CA GLU A 87 -4.15 -12.22 1.35
C GLU A 87 -5.29 -11.37 0.78
N ALA A 88 -5.06 -10.06 0.59
CA ALA A 88 -6.06 -9.17 0.03
C ALA A 88 -6.47 -9.58 -1.39
N ARG A 89 -5.49 -9.97 -2.23
CA ARG A 89 -5.75 -10.46 -3.59
C ARG A 89 -6.54 -11.76 -3.59
N ASN A 90 -6.16 -12.74 -2.76
CA ASN A 90 -6.87 -14.01 -2.65
C ASN A 90 -8.33 -13.77 -2.23
N HIS A 91 -8.56 -12.82 -1.32
CA HIS A 91 -9.92 -12.44 -0.94
C HIS A 91 -10.71 -11.87 -2.12
N VAL A 92 -10.13 -10.95 -2.91
CA VAL A 92 -10.80 -10.38 -4.09
C VAL A 92 -11.12 -11.46 -5.12
N TRP A 93 -10.19 -12.38 -5.40
CA TRP A 93 -10.43 -13.48 -6.33
C TRP A 93 -11.54 -14.42 -5.85
N ASN A 94 -11.52 -14.79 -4.57
CA ASN A 94 -12.59 -15.60 -3.99
C ASN A 94 -13.97 -14.93 -4.09
N VAL A 95 -14.04 -13.61 -3.93
CA VAL A 95 -15.29 -12.84 -4.08
C VAL A 95 -15.72 -12.72 -5.54
N ALA A 96 -14.76 -12.68 -6.48
CA ALA A 96 -15.05 -12.55 -7.91
C ALA A 96 -15.56 -13.86 -8.54
N GLU A 97 -15.32 -15.01 -7.91
CA GLU A 97 -15.73 -16.34 -8.40
C GLU A 97 -15.37 -16.54 -9.89
N HIS A 98 -16.38 -16.66 -10.76
CA HIS A 98 -16.22 -16.87 -12.20
C HIS A 98 -15.61 -15.66 -12.94
N ALA A 99 -15.63 -14.47 -12.33
CA ALA A 99 -14.98 -13.27 -12.85
C ALA A 99 -13.54 -13.10 -12.33
N ALA A 100 -13.05 -14.03 -11.50
CA ALA A 100 -11.67 -13.98 -11.04
C ALA A 100 -10.69 -14.17 -12.21
N PRO A 101 -9.55 -13.46 -12.23
CA PRO A 101 -8.55 -13.56 -13.30
C PRO A 101 -8.01 -14.98 -13.52
N ASP A 102 -8.05 -15.82 -12.48
CA ASP A 102 -7.58 -17.21 -12.49
C ASP A 102 -8.71 -18.24 -12.64
N ALA A 103 -9.97 -17.81 -12.83
CA ALA A 103 -11.13 -18.71 -12.92
C ALA A 103 -10.99 -19.78 -14.03
N ALA A 104 -10.23 -19.48 -15.09
CA ALA A 104 -9.93 -20.41 -16.19
C ALA A 104 -8.66 -21.26 -15.96
N GLY A 105 -8.07 -21.24 -14.77
CA GLY A 105 -6.85 -21.97 -14.43
C GLY A 105 -5.55 -21.33 -14.95
N GLN A 106 -5.63 -20.14 -15.54
CA GLN A 106 -4.49 -19.36 -16.01
C GLN A 106 -4.72 -17.88 -15.79
N VAL A 107 -3.65 -17.12 -15.57
CA VAL A 107 -3.69 -15.64 -15.50
C VAL A 107 -2.81 -15.10 -16.61
N ILE A 108 -3.37 -14.25 -17.47
CA ILE A 108 -2.62 -13.54 -18.51
C ILE A 108 -2.17 -12.20 -17.91
N VAL A 109 -0.86 -11.96 -17.89
CA VAL A 109 -0.26 -10.72 -17.40
C VAL A 109 0.47 -10.07 -18.55
N ASP A 110 0.02 -8.88 -18.93
CA ASP A 110 0.80 -7.98 -19.78
C ASP A 110 1.75 -7.17 -18.90
N LEU A 111 3.05 -7.34 -19.09
CA LEU A 111 4.09 -6.64 -18.32
C LEU A 111 4.49 -5.29 -18.95
N ASP A 112 4.12 -5.06 -20.22
CA ASP A 112 4.73 -4.01 -21.04
C ASP A 112 3.71 -2.92 -21.41
N GLY A 113 2.77 -2.62 -20.51
CA GLY A 113 1.73 -1.60 -20.71
C GLY A 113 2.28 -0.18 -20.83
N VAL A 114 2.91 0.14 -21.97
CA VAL A 114 3.17 1.50 -22.41
C VAL A 114 1.84 2.08 -22.89
N LEU A 115 1.29 3.05 -22.15
CA LEU A 115 0.29 3.96 -22.70
C LEU A 115 1.00 4.88 -23.69
N VAL A 116 1.10 4.47 -24.95
CA VAL A 116 1.39 5.40 -26.04
C VAL A 116 0.06 6.07 -26.40
N LEU A 117 -0.02 7.39 -26.21
CA LEU A 117 -1.07 8.23 -26.77
C LEU A 117 -0.86 8.43 -28.27
#